data_AF-A0AAD6SF88-F1
#
_entry.id   AF-A0AAD6SF88-F1
#
_cell.length_a   1.000
_cell.length_b   1.000
_cell.length_c   1.000
_cell.angle_alpha   90.00
_cell.angle_beta   90.00
_cell.angle_gamma   90.00
#
_symmetry.space_group_name_H-M   'P 1'
#
loop_
_entity.id
_entity.type
_entity.pdbx_description
1 polymer ?
#
loop_
_entity_poly.entity_id
_entity_poly.type
_entity_poly.pdbx_seq_one_letter_code
_entity_poly.pdbx_strand_id
1 'polypeptide(L)'
;MYLLGICDHYTSHTYVTFSWRGYVSFVKNFWAGDIVDSDNEEVSPEKVAISKDQAGTFIANSAVDDYRYRPLIYENVSLYKWVQCSNKKARSKKELEKLREELLISKLFSARRSSVLSEESPSEDSELEWEDSDRASESGSSSDLSNRHPVTYPFLPRHPRFMTHAASCDFRKMGTIIPNFIGGALPRADKGDRSYYCMTMLTIFKPWRSPGDLKDGVSTWDQAFSVYSFSDRQKDLQNFNVRYECNDARDDHYAQLKK
;
A
#
# COMPACT_ATOMS: atom_id res chain seq x y z
N MET A 1 38.42 -9.91 -20.19
CA MET A 1 37.09 -10.45 -20.54
C MET A 1 36.19 -9.25 -20.80
N TYR A 2 36.15 -8.77 -22.04
CA TYR A 2 35.28 -7.68 -22.53
C TYR A 2 34.64 -8.24 -23.81
N LEU A 3 33.50 -8.91 -23.68
CA LEU A 3 32.95 -9.67 -24.82
C LEU A 3 32.19 -8.80 -25.83
N LEU A 4 31.81 -7.56 -25.51
CA LEU A 4 30.97 -6.72 -26.40
C LEU A 4 31.33 -5.23 -26.50
N GLY A 5 32.36 -4.71 -25.82
CA GLY A 5 32.80 -3.30 -25.96
C GLY A 5 31.79 -2.23 -25.50
N ILE A 6 30.63 -2.63 -25.00
CA ILE A 6 29.68 -1.82 -24.25
C ILE A 6 30.10 -1.85 -22.77
N CYS A 7 30.08 -0.69 -22.09
CA CYS A 7 30.23 -0.68 -20.63
C CYS A 7 29.11 -1.55 -20.05
N ASP A 8 29.51 -2.68 -19.45
CA ASP A 8 28.63 -3.73 -18.96
C ASP A 8 27.79 -3.19 -17.78
N HIS A 9 26.70 -2.49 -18.10
CA HIS A 9 25.79 -1.91 -17.12
C HIS A 9 24.40 -2.52 -17.30
N TYR A 10 24.26 -3.78 -16.88
CA TYR A 10 22.97 -4.45 -16.80
C TYR A 10 22.24 -4.02 -15.52
N THR A 11 21.53 -2.90 -15.58
CA THR A 11 20.60 -2.47 -14.52
C THR A 11 19.17 -2.53 -15.03
N SER A 12 18.71 -3.74 -15.37
CA SER A 12 17.31 -3.97 -15.77
C SER A 12 16.32 -3.70 -14.63
N HIS A 13 16.78 -3.78 -13.37
CA HIS A 13 15.96 -3.60 -12.18
C HIS A 13 16.62 -2.65 -11.18
N THR A 14 15.78 -1.94 -10.42
CA THR A 14 16.19 -1.10 -9.29
C THR A 14 15.52 -1.58 -8.02
N TYR A 15 16.18 -1.37 -6.88
CA TYR A 15 15.69 -1.83 -5.60
C TYR A 15 15.14 -0.67 -4.76
N VAL A 16 14.02 -0.91 -4.09
CA VAL A 16 13.44 0.05 -3.13
C VAL A 16 13.36 -0.61 -1.77
N THR A 17 13.78 0.11 -0.74
CA THR A 17 13.72 -0.36 0.64
C THR A 17 12.28 -0.64 1.09
N PHE A 18 12.04 -1.83 1.62
CA PHE A 18 10.75 -2.25 2.15
C PHE A 18 10.88 -2.70 3.62
N SER A 19 10.52 -1.83 4.55
CA SER A 19 10.42 -2.16 5.98
C SER A 19 9.12 -2.90 6.26
N TRP A 20 9.14 -4.22 6.13
CA TRP A 20 7.92 -5.04 6.12
C TRP A 20 7.34 -5.30 7.52
N ARG A 21 8.19 -5.35 8.57
CA ARG A 21 7.76 -5.68 9.93
C ARG A 21 6.68 -4.74 10.47
N GLY A 22 6.74 -3.43 10.17
CA GLY A 22 5.72 -2.48 10.64
C GLY A 22 4.30 -2.83 10.19
N TYR A 23 4.14 -3.26 8.93
CA TYR A 23 2.86 -3.69 8.39
C TYR A 23 2.35 -4.97 9.05
N VAL A 24 3.23 -5.95 9.24
CA VAL A 24 2.88 -7.24 9.85
C VAL A 24 2.58 -7.07 11.33
N SER A 25 3.37 -6.28 12.07
CA SER A 25 3.10 -5.96 13.47
C SER A 25 1.75 -5.24 13.64
N PHE A 26 1.40 -4.34 12.72
CA PHE A 26 0.09 -3.69 12.73
C PHE A 26 -1.06 -4.70 12.61
N VAL A 27 -0.95 -5.68 11.70
CA VAL A 27 -1.94 -6.76 11.55
C VAL A 27 -1.94 -7.69 12.77
N LYS A 28 -0.76 -8.11 13.24
CA LYS A 28 -0.58 -8.98 14.41
C LYS A 28 -1.23 -8.36 15.65
N ASN A 29 -1.01 -7.07 15.90
CA ASN A 29 -1.56 -6.37 17.07
C ASN A 29 -3.09 -6.28 17.04
N PHE A 30 -3.70 -6.20 15.85
CA PHE A 30 -5.15 -6.25 15.72
C PHE A 30 -5.70 -7.64 16.06
N TRP A 31 -4.97 -8.69 15.68
CA TRP A 31 -5.31 -10.10 15.90
C TRP A 31 -4.53 -10.72 17.07
N ALA A 32 -4.16 -9.93 18.08
CA ALA A 32 -3.23 -10.37 19.14
C ALA A 32 -3.72 -11.59 19.96
N GLY A 33 -5.00 -11.96 19.86
CA GLY A 33 -5.54 -13.18 20.45
C GLY A 33 -5.30 -14.47 19.66
N ASP A 34 -4.94 -14.38 18.37
CA ASP A 34 -4.90 -15.52 17.43
C ASP A 34 -3.50 -16.15 17.27
N ILE A 35 -2.43 -15.45 17.68
CA ILE A 35 -1.05 -15.87 17.44
C ILE A 35 -0.33 -16.02 18.78
N VAL A 36 -0.04 -17.26 19.17
CA VAL A 36 0.75 -17.59 20.35
C VAL A 36 2.22 -17.57 19.93
N ASP A 37 2.98 -16.57 20.40
CA ASP A 37 4.42 -16.48 20.10
C ASP A 37 5.17 -17.69 20.64
N SER A 38 5.73 -18.52 19.75
CA SER A 38 6.77 -19.50 20.11
C SER A 38 8.18 -18.89 20.08
N ASP A 39 8.38 -17.81 19.32
CA ASP A 39 9.67 -17.16 19.19
C ASP A 39 9.63 -15.78 19.85
N ASN A 40 10.19 -15.71 21.06
CA ASN A 40 10.28 -14.53 21.92
C ASN A 40 11.31 -13.50 21.38
N GLU A 41 11.24 -13.16 20.09
CA GLU A 41 11.94 -11.97 19.58
C GLU A 41 11.14 -10.74 20.01
N GLU A 42 11.68 -9.97 20.96
CA GLU A 42 11.12 -8.67 21.37
C GLU A 42 10.68 -7.88 20.13
N VAL A 43 9.36 -7.68 20.00
CA VAL A 43 8.79 -6.84 18.95
C VAL A 43 9.27 -5.42 19.22
N SER A 44 10.41 -5.06 18.62
CA SER A 44 10.95 -3.72 18.72
C SER A 44 9.87 -2.73 18.25
N PRO A 45 9.50 -1.73 19.07
CA PRO A 45 8.45 -0.80 18.72
C PRO A 45 8.78 -0.12 17.39
N GLU A 46 7.78 0.02 16.52
CA GLU A 46 7.93 0.66 15.21
C GLU A 46 8.54 2.05 15.41
N LYS A 47 9.76 2.26 14.88
CA LYS A 47 10.40 3.57 14.88
C LYS A 47 9.69 4.46 13.88
N VAL A 48 8.74 5.25 14.36
CA VAL A 48 8.00 6.20 13.54
C VAL A 48 8.72 7.55 13.54
N ALA A 49 8.98 8.10 12.35
CA ALA A 49 9.51 9.46 12.26
C ALA A 49 8.42 10.46 12.66
N ILE A 50 8.70 11.33 13.63
CA ILE A 50 7.75 12.37 14.05
C ILE A 50 8.05 13.63 13.26
N SER A 51 7.03 14.19 12.61
CA SER A 51 7.11 15.46 11.89
C SER A 51 6.16 16.47 12.52
N LYS A 52 6.55 17.75 12.58
CA LYS A 52 5.69 18.82 13.06
C LYS A 52 4.96 19.45 11.88
N ASP A 53 3.63 19.54 11.94
CA ASP A 53 2.85 20.22 10.91
C ASP A 53 2.92 21.76 11.07
N GLN A 54 2.44 22.49 10.08
CA GLN A 54 2.37 23.97 10.06
C GLN A 54 1.58 24.53 11.25
N ALA A 55 0.60 23.78 11.78
CA ALA A 55 -0.17 24.14 12.97
C ALA A 55 0.54 23.83 14.30
N GLY A 56 1.75 23.26 14.25
CA GLY A 56 2.56 22.93 15.41
C GLY A 56 2.26 21.59 16.08
N THR A 57 1.28 20.83 15.57
CA THR A 57 0.95 19.47 16.01
C THR A 57 1.98 18.45 15.54
N PHE A 58 2.37 17.52 16.41
CA PHE A 58 3.24 16.40 16.06
C PHE A 58 2.46 15.29 15.36
N ILE A 59 2.92 14.90 14.17
CA ILE A 59 2.32 13.87 13.34
C ILE A 59 3.33 12.73 13.17
N ALA A 60 2.92 11.52 13.55
CA ALA A 60 3.65 10.29 13.32
C ALA A 60 3.61 9.93 11.82
N ASN A 61 4.78 9.82 11.18
CA ASN A 61 4.93 9.45 9.77
C ASN A 61 5.05 7.93 9.64
N SER A 62 3.93 7.21 9.66
CA SER A 62 3.92 5.76 9.43
C SER A 62 3.72 5.45 7.94
N ALA A 63 4.59 4.60 7.39
CA ALA A 63 4.43 4.04 6.05
C ALA A 63 3.20 3.10 5.96
N VAL A 64 2.74 2.58 7.10
CA VAL A 64 1.53 1.78 7.21
C VAL A 64 0.30 2.63 6.89
N ASP A 65 0.23 3.83 7.44
CA ASP A 65 -0.88 4.77 7.18
C ASP A 65 -0.92 5.23 5.72
N ASP A 66 0.25 5.48 5.11
CA ASP A 66 0.36 5.84 3.68
C ASP A 66 -0.30 4.74 2.79
N TYR A 67 -0.16 3.45 3.15
CA TYR A 67 -0.80 2.34 2.42
C TYR A 67 -2.28 2.16 2.77
N ARG A 68 -2.65 2.18 4.06
CA ARG A 68 -4.04 1.95 4.51
C ARG A 68 -5.00 3.01 3.98
N TYR A 69 -4.56 4.26 3.99
CA TYR A 69 -5.33 5.40 3.53
C TYR A 69 -5.00 5.81 2.10
N ARG A 70 -4.43 4.89 1.29
CA ARG A 70 -4.19 5.13 -0.13
C ARG A 70 -5.48 5.55 -0.87
N PRO A 71 -5.38 6.33 -1.96
CA PRO A 71 -6.53 6.71 -2.79
C PRO A 71 -7.43 5.52 -3.19
N LEU A 72 -8.73 5.77 -3.38
CA LEU A 72 -9.71 4.70 -3.74
C LEU A 72 -9.36 3.99 -5.04
N ILE A 73 -8.82 4.72 -6.02
CA ILE A 73 -8.37 4.14 -7.30
C ILE A 73 -7.28 3.05 -7.13
N TYR A 74 -6.56 3.05 -6.01
CA TYR A 74 -5.52 2.09 -5.69
C TYR A 74 -5.97 1.01 -4.67
N GLU A 75 -7.27 0.85 -4.46
CA GLU A 75 -7.82 -0.11 -3.49
C GLU A 75 -7.36 -1.55 -3.75
N ASN A 76 -7.35 -1.98 -5.00
CA ASN A 76 -6.97 -3.35 -5.38
C ASN A 76 -5.45 -3.57 -5.49
N VAL A 77 -4.64 -2.58 -5.11
CA VAL A 77 -3.17 -2.69 -5.11
C VAL A 77 -2.71 -3.32 -3.80
N SER A 78 -2.01 -4.45 -3.89
CA SER A 78 -1.40 -5.11 -2.73
C SER A 78 -0.20 -4.32 -2.20
N LEU A 79 0.20 -4.61 -0.97
CA LEU A 79 1.31 -3.91 -0.32
C LEU A 79 2.61 -4.03 -1.12
N TYR A 80 2.93 -5.24 -1.61
CA TYR A 80 4.09 -5.46 -2.47
C TYR A 80 4.09 -4.53 -3.69
N LYS A 81 2.96 -4.47 -4.41
CA LYS A 81 2.82 -3.62 -5.61
C LYS A 81 2.85 -2.13 -5.26
N TRP A 82 2.26 -1.75 -4.13
CA TRP A 82 2.28 -0.38 -3.64
C TRP A 82 3.71 0.10 -3.40
N VAL A 83 4.55 -0.72 -2.77
CA VAL A 83 5.96 -0.39 -2.54
C VAL A 83 6.73 -0.23 -3.87
N GLN A 84 6.35 -0.98 -4.91
CA GLN A 84 6.97 -0.85 -6.23
C GLN A 84 6.61 0.45 -6.97
N CYS A 85 5.37 0.92 -6.85
CA CYS A 85 4.87 2.00 -7.69
C CYS A 85 4.65 3.34 -6.97
N SER A 86 4.53 3.31 -5.64
CA SER A 86 4.03 4.46 -4.89
C SER A 86 5.06 5.59 -4.86
N ASN A 87 4.55 6.80 -5.08
CA ASN A 87 5.29 8.03 -4.86
C ASN A 87 4.39 9.02 -4.11
N LYS A 88 4.94 9.61 -3.06
CA LYS A 88 4.28 10.61 -2.24
C LYS A 88 4.85 11.98 -2.60
N LYS A 89 3.97 12.90 -3.00
CA LYS A 89 4.31 14.27 -3.35
C LYS A 89 3.66 15.25 -2.38
N ALA A 90 4.43 16.23 -1.90
CA ALA A 90 3.89 17.36 -1.15
C ALA A 90 3.03 18.24 -2.09
N ARG A 91 1.92 18.75 -1.58
CA ARG A 91 1.02 19.61 -2.35
C ARG A 91 1.57 21.03 -2.46
N SER A 92 1.32 21.64 -3.61
CA SER A 92 1.48 23.07 -3.81
C SER A 92 0.37 23.86 -3.08
N LYS A 93 0.59 25.17 -2.87
CA LYS A 93 -0.41 26.06 -2.24
C LYS A 93 -1.75 26.05 -3.01
N LYS A 94 -1.68 26.09 -4.35
CA LYS A 94 -2.87 26.06 -5.24
C LYS A 94 -3.68 24.77 -5.07
N GLU A 95 -3.00 23.61 -5.01
CA GLU A 95 -3.67 22.32 -4.81
C GLU A 95 -4.31 22.21 -3.42
N LEU A 96 -3.68 22.82 -2.40
CA LEU A 96 -4.22 22.86 -1.05
C LEU A 96 -5.48 23.73 -0.95
N GLU A 97 -5.49 24.90 -1.60
CA GLU A 97 -6.66 25.79 -1.67
C GLU A 97 -7.84 25.09 -2.35
N LYS A 98 -7.61 24.48 -3.52
CA LYS A 98 -8.63 23.71 -4.23
C LYS A 98 -9.26 22.62 -3.36
N LEU A 99 -8.45 21.87 -2.61
CA LEU A 99 -8.97 20.83 -1.73
C LEU A 99 -9.71 21.37 -0.51
N ARG A 100 -9.31 22.53 0.02
CA ARG A 100 -10.08 23.18 1.08
C ARG A 100 -11.46 23.61 0.58
N GLU A 101 -11.54 24.12 -0.64
CA GLU A 101 -12.81 24.46 -1.29
C GLU A 101 -13.69 23.22 -1.49
N GLU A 102 -13.15 22.13 -2.06
CA GLU A 102 -13.89 20.86 -2.25
C GLU A 102 -14.40 20.29 -0.91
N LEU A 103 -13.61 20.38 0.16
CA LEU A 103 -14.02 19.95 1.49
C LEU A 103 -15.07 20.87 2.12
N LEU A 104 -15.00 22.18 1.87
CA LEU A 104 -15.99 23.13 2.35
C LEU A 104 -17.34 22.89 1.67
N ILE A 105 -17.32 22.68 0.34
CA ILE A 105 -18.50 22.32 -0.45
C ILE A 105 -19.12 21.02 0.07
N SER A 106 -18.33 19.96 0.24
CA SER A 106 -18.86 18.67 0.72
C SER A 106 -19.45 18.76 2.14
N LYS A 107 -18.83 19.54 3.04
CA LYS A 107 -19.38 19.84 4.37
C LYS A 107 -20.72 20.56 4.29
N LEU A 108 -20.82 21.62 3.48
CA LEU A 108 -22.07 22.36 3.29
C LEU A 108 -23.20 21.47 2.77
N PHE A 109 -22.92 20.61 1.78
CA PHE A 109 -23.90 19.63 1.27
C PHE A 109 -24.35 18.63 2.33
N SER A 110 -23.44 18.14 3.18
CA SER A 110 -23.80 17.22 4.28
C SER A 110 -24.64 17.90 5.37
N ALA A 111 -24.33 19.14 5.73
CA ALA A 111 -25.08 19.93 6.71
C ALA A 111 -26.50 20.25 6.22
N ARG A 112 -26.64 20.62 4.94
CA ARG A 112 -27.97 20.85 4.33
C ARG A 112 -28.82 19.58 4.33
N ARG A 113 -28.22 18.40 4.10
CA ARG A 113 -28.93 17.12 4.12
C ARG A 113 -29.38 16.72 5.54
N SER A 114 -28.59 17.04 6.56
CA SER A 114 -28.96 16.82 7.97
C SER A 114 -30.06 17.76 8.46
N SER A 115 -30.20 18.94 7.86
CA SER A 115 -31.23 19.93 8.21
C SER A 115 -32.62 19.60 7.64
N VAL A 116 -32.72 18.70 6.65
CA VAL A 116 -33.97 18.39 5.92
C VAL A 116 -34.67 17.13 6.48
N LEU A 117 -34.15 16.51 7.55
CA LEU A 117 -34.73 15.31 8.17
C LEU A 117 -35.65 15.61 9.38
N SER A 118 -36.16 16.83 9.52
CA SER A 118 -37.08 17.20 10.61
C SER A 118 -38.42 17.79 10.16
N GLU A 119 -38.77 17.77 8.88
CA GLU A 119 -40.11 18.13 8.44
C GLU A 119 -40.63 17.12 7.42
N GLU A 120 -41.81 16.58 7.71
CA GLU A 120 -42.54 15.62 6.88
C GLU A 120 -42.81 16.17 5.47
N SER A 121 -42.88 15.23 4.52
CA SER A 121 -43.33 15.37 3.13
C SER A 121 -44.45 16.40 2.93
N PRO A 122 -44.42 17.14 1.82
CA PRO A 122 -45.43 16.84 0.80
C PRO A 122 -44.92 16.89 -0.67
N SER A 123 -45.38 15.89 -1.43
CA SER A 123 -45.78 15.90 -2.86
C SER A 123 -44.91 16.62 -3.92
N GLU A 124 -44.46 15.79 -4.87
CA GLU A 124 -44.59 15.90 -6.34
C GLU A 124 -44.32 17.24 -7.06
N ASP A 125 -43.58 17.07 -8.17
CA ASP A 125 -43.35 17.94 -9.32
C ASP A 125 -42.55 19.23 -9.12
N SER A 126 -41.29 19.15 -9.53
CA SER A 126 -40.63 20.23 -10.24
C SER A 126 -39.71 19.63 -11.29
N GLU A 127 -40.26 19.49 -12.50
CA GLU A 127 -39.51 19.42 -13.75
C GLU A 127 -38.48 20.53 -13.76
N LEU A 128 -37.20 20.16 -13.77
CA LEU A 128 -36.13 21.07 -14.18
C LEU A 128 -35.50 20.49 -15.43
N GLU A 129 -36.02 20.98 -16.56
CA GLU A 129 -35.42 20.93 -17.87
C GLU A 129 -33.99 21.47 -17.77
N TRP A 130 -33.00 20.59 -18.00
CA TRP A 130 -31.64 21.03 -18.26
C TRP A 130 -31.51 21.20 -19.77
N GLU A 131 -31.53 22.45 -20.19
CA GLU A 131 -31.26 22.88 -21.56
C GLU A 131 -29.93 22.29 -22.05
N ASP A 132 -30.04 21.67 -23.21
CA ASP A 132 -28.97 21.20 -24.07
C ASP A 132 -28.13 22.40 -24.52
N SER A 133 -26.88 22.48 -24.07
CA SER A 133 -25.91 23.44 -24.59
C SER A 133 -24.83 22.70 -25.37
N ASP A 134 -25.06 22.71 -26.68
CA ASP A 134 -24.14 22.30 -27.73
C ASP A 134 -22.76 22.98 -27.62
N ARG A 135 -21.74 22.12 -27.62
CA ARG A 135 -20.60 22.13 -28.56
C ARG A 135 -19.55 23.26 -28.46
N ALA A 136 -18.36 22.87 -28.00
CA ALA A 136 -17.09 23.27 -28.63
C ALA A 136 -16.19 22.04 -28.77
N SER A 137 -16.20 21.47 -29.99
CA SER A 137 -15.21 20.50 -30.44
C SER A 137 -13.97 21.28 -30.84
N GLU A 138 -12.91 21.24 -30.02
CA GLU A 138 -11.57 21.56 -30.47
C GLU A 138 -10.80 20.24 -30.67
N SER A 139 -10.84 19.80 -31.92
CA SER A 139 -9.81 18.93 -32.49
C SER A 139 -8.47 19.68 -32.49
N GLY A 140 -7.50 19.22 -31.71
CA GLY A 140 -6.18 19.84 -31.62
C GLY A 140 -5.09 18.88 -31.18
N SER A 141 -4.41 18.30 -32.18
CA SER A 141 -3.03 17.82 -32.17
C SER A 141 -2.63 16.62 -31.28
N SER A 142 -2.46 15.49 -31.97
CA SER A 142 -1.51 14.43 -31.63
C SER A 142 -0.09 15.01 -31.55
N SER A 143 0.38 15.31 -30.34
CA SER A 143 1.80 15.47 -30.07
C SER A 143 2.09 15.41 -28.57
N ASP A 144 2.93 14.44 -28.20
CA ASP A 144 3.75 14.39 -26.99
C ASP A 144 3.14 13.78 -25.70
N LEU A 145 3.06 12.45 -25.70
CA LEU A 145 2.72 11.63 -24.52
C LEU A 145 3.91 11.36 -23.57
N SER A 146 5.08 11.99 -23.79
CA SER A 146 6.30 11.63 -23.07
C SER A 146 6.53 12.36 -21.74
N ASN A 147 5.77 13.43 -21.45
CA ASN A 147 6.08 14.33 -20.33
C ASN A 147 4.91 14.62 -19.36
N ARG A 148 3.90 13.74 -19.30
CA ARG A 148 2.84 13.88 -18.29
C ARG A 148 3.37 13.47 -16.92
N HIS A 149 3.53 14.46 -16.03
CA HIS A 149 3.76 14.20 -14.61
C HIS A 149 2.72 13.19 -14.08
N PRO A 150 3.11 12.27 -13.18
CA PRO A 150 2.18 11.28 -12.63
C PRO A 150 0.98 12.00 -12.01
N VAL A 151 -0.24 11.59 -12.39
CA VAL A 151 -1.45 12.12 -11.78
C VAL A 151 -1.47 11.73 -10.31
N THR A 152 -1.53 12.73 -9.43
CA THR A 152 -1.58 12.54 -7.98
C THR A 152 -3.02 12.57 -7.51
N TYR A 153 -3.33 11.73 -6.53
CA TYR A 153 -4.64 11.63 -5.90
C TYR A 153 -4.53 11.88 -4.40
N PRO A 154 -5.53 12.51 -3.78
CA PRO A 154 -5.55 12.70 -2.33
C PRO A 154 -5.60 11.35 -1.61
N PHE A 155 -4.90 11.24 -0.48
CA PHE A 155 -5.14 10.16 0.48
C PHE A 155 -6.58 10.19 0.99
N LEU A 156 -7.03 9.19 1.73
CA LEU A 156 -8.33 9.26 2.40
C LEU A 156 -8.32 10.29 3.54
N PRO A 157 -9.47 10.89 3.90
CA PRO A 157 -9.55 11.95 4.93
C PRO A 157 -9.01 11.57 6.31
N ARG A 158 -8.98 10.27 6.65
CA ARG A 158 -8.43 9.76 7.91
C ARG A 158 -6.89 9.70 7.95
N HIS A 159 -6.22 9.99 6.83
CA HIS A 159 -4.77 10.00 6.75
C HIS A 159 -4.16 11.19 7.50
N PRO A 160 -3.12 11.02 8.33
CA PRO A 160 -2.54 12.12 9.09
C PRO A 160 -2.00 13.27 8.22
N ARG A 161 -1.58 12.98 6.99
CA ARG A 161 -1.09 13.98 6.02
C ARG A 161 -2.05 14.19 4.85
N PHE A 162 -3.34 13.92 5.05
CA PHE A 162 -4.37 14.09 4.02
C PHE A 162 -4.33 15.49 3.38
N MET A 163 -4.06 16.54 4.16
CA MET A 163 -4.02 17.92 3.68
C MET A 163 -2.71 18.25 2.93
N THR A 164 -1.58 17.76 3.40
CA THR A 164 -0.26 18.21 2.94
C THR A 164 0.31 17.37 1.81
N HIS A 165 -0.08 16.11 1.67
CA HIS A 165 0.50 15.18 0.70
C HIS A 165 -0.56 14.50 -0.16
N ALA A 166 -0.14 14.08 -1.34
CA ALA A 166 -0.90 13.25 -2.27
C ALA A 166 -0.07 12.05 -2.70
N ALA A 167 -0.74 10.99 -3.14
CA ALA A 167 -0.13 9.77 -3.63
C ALA A 167 -0.33 9.61 -5.13
N SER A 168 0.68 9.06 -5.79
CA SER A 168 0.60 8.55 -7.16
C SER A 168 1.17 7.13 -7.19
N CYS A 169 0.72 6.30 -8.11
CA CYS A 169 1.26 4.98 -8.35
C CYS A 169 1.58 4.86 -9.83
N ASP A 170 2.86 4.64 -10.15
CA ASP A 170 3.30 4.40 -11.52
C ASP A 170 3.39 2.90 -11.79
N PHE A 171 2.32 2.34 -12.36
CA PHE A 171 2.21 0.91 -12.66
C PHE A 171 3.27 0.41 -13.66
N ARG A 172 3.84 1.30 -14.49
CA ARG A 172 4.87 0.93 -15.48
C ARG A 172 6.16 0.45 -14.79
N LYS A 173 6.40 0.92 -13.56
CA LYS A 173 7.58 0.58 -12.77
C LYS A 173 7.47 -0.75 -12.00
N MET A 174 6.30 -1.38 -11.94
CA MET A 174 6.10 -2.64 -11.20
C MET A 174 6.88 -3.84 -11.77
N GLY A 175 7.37 -3.74 -13.00
CA GLY A 175 8.26 -4.73 -13.61
C GLY A 175 9.73 -4.53 -13.25
N THR A 176 10.16 -3.27 -13.12
CA THR A 176 11.57 -2.90 -12.97
C THR A 176 11.98 -2.66 -11.51
N ILE A 177 11.04 -2.25 -10.65
CA ILE A 177 11.31 -1.98 -9.25
C ILE A 177 11.07 -3.25 -8.43
N ILE A 178 12.08 -3.69 -7.67
CA ILE A 178 12.01 -4.85 -6.79
C ILE A 178 12.10 -4.37 -5.33
N PRO A 179 11.08 -4.64 -4.48
CA PRO A 179 11.17 -4.35 -3.05
C PRO A 179 12.26 -5.18 -2.39
N ASN A 180 13.18 -4.51 -1.70
CA ASN A 180 14.21 -5.11 -0.87
C ASN A 180 13.74 -5.13 0.59
N PHE A 181 13.47 -6.32 1.12
CA PHE A 181 12.93 -6.51 2.46
C PHE A 181 13.99 -6.19 3.53
N ILE A 182 13.70 -5.23 4.40
CA ILE A 182 14.53 -4.81 5.53
C ILE A 182 13.72 -4.97 6.82
N GLY A 183 14.42 -5.19 7.94
CA GLY A 183 13.83 -5.32 9.26
C GLY A 183 13.87 -6.73 9.82
N GLY A 184 14.68 -7.62 9.25
CA GLY A 184 14.79 -9.01 9.68
C GLY A 184 14.43 -9.98 8.56
N ALA A 185 14.69 -11.26 8.81
CA ALA A 185 14.46 -12.34 7.87
C ALA A 185 12.94 -12.62 7.78
N LEU A 186 12.43 -12.83 6.56
CA LEU A 186 11.03 -13.21 6.36
C LEU A 186 10.77 -14.61 6.96
N PRO A 187 9.56 -14.89 7.49
CA PRO A 187 9.25 -16.20 8.04
C PRO A 187 9.42 -17.29 6.99
N ARG A 188 9.95 -18.43 7.44
CA ARG A 188 10.15 -19.63 6.62
C ARG A 188 8.82 -20.36 6.44
N ALA A 189 8.61 -20.96 5.27
CA ALA A 189 7.40 -21.76 5.05
C ALA A 189 7.50 -23.18 5.65
N ASP A 190 8.72 -23.69 5.83
CA ASP A 190 9.04 -25.05 6.26
C ASP A 190 9.33 -25.19 7.77
N LYS A 191 9.79 -24.11 8.41
CA LYS A 191 10.15 -24.07 9.84
C LYS A 191 9.51 -22.85 10.53
N GLY A 192 9.12 -23.01 11.79
CA GLY A 192 8.58 -21.94 12.63
C GLY A 192 7.05 -21.89 12.67
N ASP A 193 6.49 -20.74 13.08
CA ASP A 193 5.04 -20.55 13.16
C ASP A 193 4.41 -20.38 11.78
N ARG A 194 3.66 -21.40 11.36
CA ARG A 194 2.90 -21.42 10.11
C ARG A 194 1.85 -20.31 10.05
N SER A 195 1.19 -20.00 11.17
CA SER A 195 0.17 -18.93 11.20
C SER A 195 0.81 -17.58 10.94
N TYR A 196 1.97 -17.32 11.55
CA TYR A 196 2.76 -16.12 11.30
C TYR A 196 3.25 -16.01 9.84
N TYR A 197 3.68 -17.13 9.23
CA TYR A 197 4.01 -17.17 7.79
C TYR A 197 2.80 -16.79 6.92
N CYS A 198 1.66 -17.44 7.13
CA CYS A 198 0.43 -17.22 6.38
C CYS A 198 -0.07 -15.76 6.52
N MET A 199 -0.08 -15.22 7.74
CA MET A 199 -0.40 -13.81 8.00
C MET A 199 0.55 -12.88 7.25
N THR A 200 1.86 -13.14 7.28
CA THR A 200 2.87 -12.29 6.64
C THR A 200 2.68 -12.28 5.12
N MET A 201 2.50 -13.44 4.50
CA MET A 201 2.28 -13.55 3.05
C MET A 201 0.98 -12.87 2.62
N LEU A 202 -0.11 -13.04 3.38
CA LEU A 202 -1.37 -12.35 3.11
C LEU A 202 -1.20 -10.82 3.25
N THR A 203 -0.51 -10.35 4.30
CA THR A 203 -0.25 -8.92 4.52
C THR A 203 0.52 -8.29 3.35
N ILE A 204 1.46 -9.02 2.75
CA ILE A 204 2.30 -8.53 1.65
C ILE A 204 1.56 -8.58 0.30
N PHE A 205 0.85 -9.67 0.02
CA PHE A 205 0.36 -9.98 -1.33
C PHE A 205 -1.15 -9.78 -1.53
N LYS A 206 -1.96 -9.87 -0.48
CA LYS A 206 -3.40 -9.57 -0.55
C LYS A 206 -3.62 -8.06 -0.40
N PRO A 207 -4.46 -7.40 -1.21
CA PRO A 207 -4.85 -6.01 -0.98
C PRO A 207 -5.67 -5.87 0.30
N TRP A 208 -5.38 -4.87 1.13
CA TRP A 208 -6.11 -4.61 2.38
C TRP A 208 -6.01 -3.14 2.78
N ARG A 209 -6.98 -2.63 3.54
CA ARG A 209 -6.97 -1.33 4.22
C ARG A 209 -7.11 -1.49 5.75
N SER A 210 -7.83 -2.52 6.14
CA SER A 210 -8.00 -2.97 7.53
C SER A 210 -7.44 -4.40 7.69
N PRO A 211 -6.90 -4.76 8.86
CA PRO A 211 -6.50 -6.14 9.14
C PRO A 211 -7.65 -7.15 8.99
N GLY A 212 -8.91 -6.70 9.13
CA GLY A 212 -10.11 -7.49 8.88
C GLY A 212 -10.34 -7.87 7.41
N ASP A 213 -9.69 -7.20 6.45
CA ASP A 213 -9.82 -7.56 5.03
C ASP A 213 -9.01 -8.83 4.69
N LEU A 214 -8.02 -9.16 5.53
CA LEU A 214 -7.10 -10.27 5.30
C LEU A 214 -7.75 -11.62 5.61
N LYS A 215 -8.57 -11.69 6.66
CA LYS A 215 -9.11 -12.90 7.24
C LYS A 215 -10.42 -12.54 7.97
N ASP A 216 -11.40 -13.44 7.94
CA ASP A 216 -12.59 -13.30 8.77
C ASP A 216 -12.26 -13.61 10.25
N GLY A 217 -13.20 -13.32 11.16
CA GLY A 217 -12.99 -13.55 12.59
C GLY A 217 -13.02 -15.01 13.04
N VAL A 218 -13.31 -15.95 12.15
CA VAL A 218 -13.63 -17.35 12.50
C VAL A 218 -12.64 -18.35 11.90
N SER A 219 -12.17 -18.11 10.69
CA SER A 219 -11.20 -18.99 10.03
C SER A 219 -9.86 -18.98 10.75
N THR A 220 -8.92 -19.81 10.34
CA THR A 220 -7.51 -19.69 10.73
C THR A 220 -6.71 -18.97 9.66
N TRP A 221 -5.52 -18.47 10.00
CA TRP A 221 -4.62 -17.87 9.01
C TRP A 221 -4.26 -18.84 7.88
N ASP A 222 -4.15 -20.13 8.17
CA ASP A 222 -3.86 -21.17 7.20
C ASP A 222 -5.02 -21.41 6.21
N GLN A 223 -6.26 -21.37 6.71
CA GLN A 223 -7.47 -21.44 5.87
C GLN A 223 -7.58 -20.22 4.96
N ALA A 224 -7.41 -19.01 5.51
CA ALA A 224 -7.44 -17.78 4.71
C ALA A 224 -6.33 -17.74 3.65
N PHE A 225 -5.15 -18.26 3.97
CA PHE A 225 -4.05 -18.40 3.01
C PHE A 225 -4.40 -19.38 1.89
N SER A 226 -5.00 -20.53 2.22
CA SER A 226 -5.38 -21.55 1.25
C SER A 226 -6.52 -21.13 0.32
N VAL A 227 -7.46 -20.32 0.82
CA VAL A 227 -8.58 -19.78 0.04
C VAL A 227 -8.12 -18.67 -0.92
N TYR A 228 -7.08 -17.92 -0.56
CA TYR A 228 -6.58 -16.83 -1.40
C TYR A 228 -5.81 -17.34 -2.62
N SER A 229 -6.23 -16.90 -3.81
CA SER A 229 -5.58 -17.26 -5.08
C SER A 229 -4.40 -16.35 -5.39
N PHE A 230 -3.19 -16.84 -5.08
CA PHE A 230 -1.95 -16.17 -5.48
C PHE A 230 -1.70 -16.29 -6.99
N SER A 231 -1.26 -15.22 -7.62
CA SER A 231 -0.76 -15.28 -9.01
C SER A 231 0.54 -16.06 -9.09
N ASP A 232 0.89 -16.57 -10.27
CA ASP A 232 2.12 -17.35 -10.43
C ASP A 232 3.37 -16.52 -10.09
N ARG A 233 3.41 -15.25 -10.50
CA ARG A 233 4.45 -14.32 -10.04
C ARG A 233 4.50 -14.17 -8.51
N GLN A 234 3.36 -14.16 -7.83
CA GLN A 234 3.34 -14.09 -6.36
C GLN A 234 3.85 -15.39 -5.72
N LYS A 235 3.57 -16.56 -6.33
CA LYS A 235 4.11 -17.85 -5.87
C LYS A 235 5.63 -17.90 -6.07
N ASP A 236 6.12 -17.43 -7.21
CA ASP A 236 7.57 -17.33 -7.48
C ASP A 236 8.25 -16.41 -6.46
N LEU A 237 7.63 -15.25 -6.19
CA LEU A 237 8.14 -14.31 -5.19
C LEU A 237 8.09 -14.87 -3.76
N GLN A 238 7.11 -15.73 -3.44
CA GLN A 238 7.02 -16.41 -2.15
C GLN A 238 8.14 -17.42 -1.93
N ASN A 239 8.92 -17.76 -2.95
CA ASN A 239 10.09 -18.63 -2.83
C ASN A 239 11.29 -17.93 -2.14
N PHE A 240 11.01 -17.15 -1.11
CA PHE A 240 12.00 -16.57 -0.21
C PHE A 240 12.81 -17.65 0.54
N ASN A 241 12.32 -18.89 0.55
CA ASN A 241 12.95 -20.05 1.18
C ASN A 241 14.30 -20.43 0.56
N VAL A 242 14.52 -20.17 -0.73
CA VAL A 242 15.77 -20.56 -1.44
C VAL A 242 17.01 -20.06 -0.72
N ARG A 243 16.98 -18.83 -0.18
CA ARG A 243 18.13 -18.29 0.56
C ARG A 243 18.44 -19.12 1.80
N TYR A 244 17.42 -19.61 2.49
CA TYR A 244 17.59 -20.47 3.67
C TYR A 244 18.04 -21.87 3.27
N GLU A 245 17.50 -22.44 2.20
CA GLU A 245 17.95 -23.74 1.68
C GLU A 245 19.44 -23.71 1.32
N CYS A 246 19.92 -22.65 0.67
CA CYS A 246 21.35 -22.50 0.36
C CYS A 246 22.21 -22.35 1.62
N ASN A 247 21.72 -21.63 2.65
CA ASN A 247 22.45 -21.48 3.91
C ASN A 247 22.49 -22.80 4.69
N ASP A 248 21.35 -23.47 4.84
CA ASP A 248 21.23 -24.77 5.50
C ASP A 248 22.14 -25.80 4.80
N ALA A 249 22.11 -25.88 3.46
CA ALA A 249 22.97 -26.79 2.70
C ALA A 249 24.47 -26.52 2.87
N ARG A 250 24.87 -25.24 2.95
CA ARG A 250 26.26 -24.85 3.21
C ARG A 250 26.69 -25.28 4.61
N ASP A 251 25.85 -25.02 5.61
CA ASP A 251 26.16 -25.30 7.00
C ASP A 251 26.18 -26.82 7.26
N ASP A 252 25.29 -27.59 6.61
CA ASP A 252 25.29 -29.05 6.59
C ASP A 252 26.58 -29.62 5.99
N HIS A 253 27.04 -29.06 4.86
CA HIS A 253 28.32 -29.45 4.24
C HIS A 253 29.51 -29.18 5.17
N TYR A 254 29.54 -28.03 5.86
CA TYR A 254 30.56 -27.74 6.86
C TYR A 254 30.49 -28.68 8.07
N ALA A 255 29.30 -29.08 8.51
CA ALA A 255 29.12 -30.03 9.60
C ALA A 255 29.63 -31.43 9.23
N GLN A 256 29.44 -31.85 7.97
CA GLN A 256 29.98 -33.11 7.46
C GLN A 256 31.52 -33.13 7.41
N LEU A 257 32.16 -32.00 7.06
CA LEU A 257 33.63 -31.89 7.03
C LEU A 257 34.30 -31.84 8.41
N LYS A 258 33.54 -31.56 9.48
CA LYS A 258 34.04 -31.55 10.87
C LYS A 258 33.91 -32.90 11.58
N LYS A 259 33.25 -33.88 10.95
CA LYS A 259 33.23 -35.28 11.39
C LYS A 259 34.40 -36.04 10.79
#